data_AF-A0A929ZPA0-F1
#
_entry.id   AF-A0A929ZPA0-F1
#
_cell.length_a   1.000
_cell.length_b   1.000
_cell.length_c   1.000
_cell.angle_alpha   90.00
_cell.angle_beta   90.00
_cell.angle_gamma   90.00
#
_symmetry.space_group_name_H-M   'P 1'
#
loop_
_entity.id
_entity.type
_entity.pdbx_description
1 polymer ?
#
loop_
_entity_poly.entity_id
_entity_poly.type
_entity_poly.pdbx_seq_one_letter_code
_entity_poly.pdbx_strand_id
1 'polypeptide(L)'
;FTGDEELSMLACAYVRARGADRMSSYGDFAALSDICDKDTALLLKKEVSDGVIAPGYTEEALEILKAKKKGNYAVIQIDPTYVPEEIERKQVYGIYFEQGRNNVHIDETLLTNFVTKNTELTEQAKLDLLIAMITLKYTQSNSVVYAKNGQVIGVGAGQQSRIHCTRLAGSKADNWWLRQHEKVLNLPFKEDIRRADRDNTIDIYLSEDYEDVLQDGAWQQFFTEQPSVFTREEKKAWIKQQHDVALGSDAFFPFGDNIERAYKSGVKYVVQPGGSIRDDHVIDTCDK
;
A
#
# COMPACT_ATOMS: atom_id res chain seq x y z
N PHE A 1 13.79 5.62 -6.91
CA PHE A 1 13.53 6.05 -5.51
C PHE A 1 14.82 6.01 -4.69
N THR A 2 15.64 4.97 -4.84
CA THR A 2 16.90 4.79 -4.08
C THR A 2 18.18 5.04 -4.88
N GLY A 3 18.10 5.26 -6.20
CA GLY A 3 19.30 5.27 -7.06
C GLY A 3 19.83 3.84 -7.25
N ASP A 4 21.10 3.71 -7.65
CA ASP A 4 21.78 2.41 -7.87
C ASP A 4 22.43 1.84 -6.59
N GLU A 5 22.04 2.33 -5.41
CA GLU A 5 22.56 1.83 -4.13
C GLU A 5 22.02 0.41 -3.85
N GLU A 6 22.92 -0.53 -3.53
CA GLU A 6 22.54 -1.86 -3.04
C GLU A 6 21.94 -1.71 -1.64
N LEU A 7 20.69 -2.15 -1.47
CA LEU A 7 19.93 -1.99 -0.24
C LEU A 7 19.80 -3.32 0.49
N SER A 8 19.84 -3.29 1.82
CA SER A 8 19.42 -4.42 2.64
C SER A 8 17.97 -4.86 2.34
N MET A 9 17.62 -6.10 2.73
CA MET A 9 16.26 -6.62 2.57
C MET A 9 15.23 -5.79 3.36
N LEU A 10 15.58 -5.35 4.57
CA LEU A 10 14.71 -4.52 5.40
C LEU A 10 14.50 -3.13 4.78
N ALA A 11 15.57 -2.53 4.24
CA ALA A 11 15.49 -1.29 3.50
C ALA A 11 14.57 -1.42 2.27
N CYS A 12 14.70 -2.51 1.51
CA CYS A 12 13.78 -2.83 0.41
C CYS A 12 12.32 -2.93 0.87
N ALA A 13 12.05 -3.63 1.98
CA ALA A 13 10.71 -3.75 2.54
C ALA A 13 10.11 -2.38 2.91
N TYR A 14 10.90 -1.52 3.57
CA TYR A 14 10.46 -0.16 3.92
C TYR A 14 10.19 0.69 2.67
N VAL A 15 11.06 0.63 1.66
CA VAL A 15 10.86 1.34 0.39
C VAL A 15 9.57 0.91 -0.29
N ARG A 16 9.27 -0.38 -0.30
CA ARG A 16 8.02 -0.92 -0.87
C ARG A 16 6.80 -0.45 -0.10
N ALA A 17 6.84 -0.51 1.23
CA ALA A 17 5.75 -0.07 2.10
C ALA A 17 5.43 1.41 1.92
N ARG A 18 6.43 2.29 2.05
CA ARG A 18 6.29 3.74 1.82
C ARG A 18 5.92 4.07 0.38
N GLY A 19 6.41 3.26 -0.56
CA GLY A 19 6.24 3.45 -2.00
C GLY A 19 4.82 3.17 -2.50
N ALA A 20 3.99 2.45 -1.74
CA ALA A 20 2.61 2.15 -2.08
C ALA A 20 1.82 3.45 -2.35
N ASP A 21 1.91 4.42 -1.44
CA ASP A 21 1.30 5.74 -1.56
C ASP A 21 2.17 6.77 -0.82
N ARG A 22 2.96 7.54 -1.59
CA ARG A 22 3.95 8.47 -1.02
C ARG A 22 3.29 9.67 -0.34
N MET A 23 2.14 10.12 -0.85
CA MET A 23 1.39 11.23 -0.27
C MET A 23 0.84 10.83 1.10
N SER A 24 0.25 9.64 1.20
CA SER A 24 -0.27 9.12 2.47
C SER A 24 0.84 8.79 3.48
N SER A 25 2.05 8.50 3.01
CA SER A 25 3.20 8.18 3.88
C SER A 25 3.95 9.43 4.37
N TYR A 26 3.54 10.64 3.99
CA TYR A 26 4.14 11.87 4.50
C TYR A 26 3.84 12.00 6.00
N GLY A 27 4.86 11.88 6.85
CA GLY A 27 4.67 11.83 8.31
C GLY A 27 4.22 10.45 8.81
N ASP A 28 4.56 9.38 8.10
CA ASP A 28 4.29 8.01 8.54
C ASP A 28 4.93 7.65 9.89
N PHE A 29 4.45 6.56 10.49
CA PHE A 29 5.11 5.89 11.60
C PHE A 29 5.56 4.50 11.14
N ALA A 30 6.87 4.31 10.98
CA ALA A 30 7.42 3.06 10.43
C ALA A 30 7.46 1.96 11.49
N ALA A 31 7.13 0.72 11.10
CA ALA A 31 7.30 -0.47 11.93
C ALA A 31 8.19 -1.48 11.20
N LEU A 32 9.23 -1.97 11.88
CA LEU A 32 10.22 -2.88 11.32
C LEU A 32 10.18 -4.21 12.09
N SER A 33 10.13 -5.33 11.37
CA SER A 33 10.16 -6.68 11.95
C SER A 33 11.53 -7.07 12.50
N ASP A 34 12.58 -6.44 12.02
CA ASP A 34 13.97 -6.77 12.27
C ASP A 34 14.74 -5.57 12.84
N ILE A 35 15.97 -5.83 13.31
CA ILE A 35 16.86 -4.77 13.80
C ILE A 35 17.09 -3.76 12.67
N CYS A 36 16.79 -2.48 12.94
CA CYS A 36 16.99 -1.41 11.98
C CYS A 36 18.48 -1.25 11.68
N ASP A 37 18.84 -1.46 10.42
CA ASP A 37 20.19 -1.26 9.90
C ASP A 37 20.42 0.18 9.39
N LYS A 38 21.67 0.43 8.99
CA LYS A 38 22.11 1.73 8.46
C LYS A 38 21.33 2.13 7.21
N ASP A 39 21.11 1.20 6.29
CA ASP A 39 20.47 1.50 5.00
C ASP A 39 19.03 1.94 5.20
N THR A 40 18.29 1.22 6.06
CA THR A 40 16.93 1.58 6.45
C THR A 40 16.89 2.92 7.15
N ALA A 41 17.83 3.18 8.07
CA ALA A 41 17.95 4.46 8.77
C ALA A 41 18.27 5.63 7.83
N LEU A 42 19.12 5.44 6.81
CA LEU A 42 19.43 6.45 5.80
C LEU A 42 18.21 6.80 4.96
N LEU A 43 17.39 5.82 4.59
CA LEU A 43 16.13 6.04 3.89
C LEU A 43 15.15 6.81 4.76
N LEU A 44 14.92 6.36 6.00
CA LEU A 44 14.09 7.06 6.97
C LEU A 44 14.56 8.51 7.17
N LYS A 45 15.88 8.77 7.23
CA LYS A 45 16.46 10.11 7.38
C LYS A 45 16.12 11.04 6.24
N LYS A 46 16.17 10.55 4.99
CA LYS A 46 15.88 11.32 3.76
C LYS A 46 14.40 11.73 3.66
N GLU A 47 13.50 10.97 4.29
CA GLU A 47 12.05 11.09 4.12
C GLU A 47 11.36 11.85 5.27
N VAL A 48 10.15 12.38 5.06
CA VAL A 48 9.34 12.94 6.16
C VAL A 48 8.59 11.80 6.86
N SER A 49 8.94 11.57 8.12
CA SER A 49 8.40 10.51 8.98
C SER A 49 8.31 11.02 10.41
N ASP A 50 7.34 10.52 11.18
CA ASP A 50 7.05 10.91 12.55
C ASP A 50 7.75 10.04 13.59
N GLY A 51 7.98 8.76 13.28
CA GLY A 51 8.69 7.86 14.17
C GLY A 51 8.93 6.49 13.56
N VAL A 52 9.70 5.68 14.29
CA VAL A 52 9.96 4.29 13.94
C VAL A 52 9.90 3.41 15.19
N ILE A 53 9.31 2.23 15.06
CA ILE A 53 9.34 1.15 16.04
C ILE A 53 10.02 -0.09 15.45
N ALA A 54 10.94 -0.70 16.20
CA ALA A 54 11.68 -1.89 15.78
C ALA A 54 12.10 -2.73 17.00
N PRO A 55 12.41 -4.03 16.85
CA PRO A 55 12.94 -4.86 17.95
C PRO A 55 14.32 -4.41 18.44
N GLY A 56 15.05 -3.64 17.62
CA GLY A 56 16.34 -3.06 17.96
C GLY A 56 16.88 -2.16 16.84
N TYR A 57 18.01 -1.52 17.11
CA TYR A 57 18.71 -0.64 16.18
C TYR A 57 20.20 -0.91 16.26
N THR A 58 20.90 -0.92 15.12
CA THR A 58 22.37 -0.87 15.17
C THR A 58 22.82 0.49 15.69
N GLU A 59 24.05 0.57 16.21
CA GLU A 59 24.61 1.83 16.72
C GLU A 59 24.64 2.92 15.62
N GLU A 60 25.07 2.57 14.40
CA GLU A 60 25.06 3.49 13.26
C GLU A 60 23.63 3.96 12.91
N ALA A 61 22.65 3.04 12.88
CA ALA A 61 21.27 3.38 12.58
C ALA A 61 20.71 4.35 13.62
N LEU A 62 20.97 4.10 14.90
CA LEU A 62 20.49 4.94 15.98
C LEU A 62 21.08 6.36 15.91
N GLU A 63 22.38 6.49 15.64
CA GLU A 63 23.02 7.81 15.46
C GLU A 63 22.45 8.59 14.26
N ILE A 64 22.15 7.90 13.16
CA ILE A 64 21.51 8.50 11.99
C ILE A 64 20.10 9.02 12.35
N LEU A 65 19.31 8.21 13.05
CA LEU A 65 17.92 8.52 13.39
C LEU A 65 17.81 9.62 14.47
N LYS A 66 18.73 9.67 15.45
CA LYS A 66 18.81 10.75 16.45
C LYS A 66 18.96 12.13 15.80
N ALA A 67 19.62 12.22 14.64
CA ALA A 67 19.78 13.50 13.95
C ALA A 67 18.50 14.01 13.27
N LYS A 68 17.46 13.18 13.07
CA LYS A 68 16.18 13.62 12.47
C LYS A 68 15.44 14.57 13.40
N LYS A 69 14.61 15.43 12.80
CA LYS A 69 13.75 16.40 13.50
C LYS A 69 14.49 17.18 14.60
N LYS A 70 15.76 17.55 14.34
CA LYS A 70 16.63 18.28 15.27
C LYS A 70 16.75 17.60 16.65
N GLY A 71 16.84 16.26 16.67
CA GLY A 71 16.92 15.49 17.92
C GLY A 71 15.58 14.95 18.43
N ASN A 72 14.45 15.37 17.85
CA ASN A 72 13.11 15.06 18.38
C ASN A 72 12.37 13.97 17.58
N TYR A 73 13.09 13.12 16.85
CA TYR A 73 12.48 12.01 16.11
C TYR A 73 12.17 10.84 17.06
N ALA A 74 10.95 10.30 17.00
CA ALA A 74 10.53 9.22 17.88
C ALA A 74 11.16 7.90 17.44
N VAL A 75 11.98 7.30 18.30
CA VAL A 75 12.63 6.00 18.10
C VAL A 75 12.21 5.08 19.23
N ILE A 76 11.45 4.03 18.92
CA ILE A 76 10.86 3.11 19.91
C ILE A 76 11.43 1.72 19.72
N GLN A 77 12.01 1.17 20.78
CA GLN A 77 12.38 -0.25 20.79
C GLN A 77 11.25 -1.07 21.43
N ILE A 78 10.82 -2.13 20.74
CA ILE A 78 9.81 -3.08 21.27
C ILE A 78 10.49 -4.40 21.66
N ASP A 79 10.03 -5.01 22.75
CA ASP A 79 10.40 -6.39 23.07
C ASP A 79 9.65 -7.34 22.13
N PRO A 80 10.34 -8.09 21.24
CA PRO A 80 9.69 -8.99 20.29
C PRO A 80 9.03 -10.19 20.97
N THR A 81 9.31 -10.45 22.26
CA THR A 81 8.71 -11.54 23.04
C THR A 81 7.47 -11.12 23.81
N TYR A 82 7.13 -9.82 23.82
CA TYR A 82 5.93 -9.32 24.48
C TYR A 82 4.66 -9.88 23.83
N VAL A 83 3.74 -10.37 24.67
CA VAL A 83 2.42 -10.84 24.26
C VAL A 83 1.37 -10.01 25.03
N PRO A 84 0.42 -9.34 24.33
CA PRO A 84 -0.62 -8.56 24.98
C PRO A 84 -1.65 -9.43 25.72
N GLU A 85 -2.41 -8.82 26.63
CA GLU A 85 -3.54 -9.49 27.29
C GLU A 85 -4.61 -9.95 26.28
N GLU A 86 -5.27 -11.06 26.59
CA GLU A 86 -6.33 -11.65 25.74
C GLU A 86 -7.59 -10.79 25.64
N ILE A 87 -7.86 -10.01 26.69
CA ILE A 87 -9.05 -9.15 26.78
C ILE A 87 -8.64 -7.70 26.56
N GLU A 88 -9.33 -7.02 25.66
CA GLU A 88 -9.16 -5.59 25.43
C GLU A 88 -10.42 -4.81 25.83
N ARG A 89 -10.20 -3.60 26.36
CA ARG A 89 -11.27 -2.70 26.83
C ARG A 89 -11.14 -1.35 26.14
N LYS A 90 -12.24 -0.87 25.57
CA LYS A 90 -12.35 0.48 25.00
C LYS A 90 -13.48 1.24 25.67
N GLN A 91 -13.18 2.42 26.20
CA GLN A 91 -14.22 3.32 26.71
C GLN A 91 -14.76 4.18 25.57
N VAL A 92 -16.08 4.23 25.42
CA VAL A 92 -16.77 5.15 24.50
C VAL A 92 -17.91 5.79 25.26
N TYR A 93 -17.86 7.12 25.40
CA TYR A 93 -18.89 7.91 26.06
C TYR A 93 -19.26 7.42 27.48
N GLY A 94 -18.24 7.07 28.28
CA GLY A 94 -18.42 6.60 29.66
C GLY A 94 -18.82 5.13 29.80
N ILE A 95 -19.03 4.40 28.70
CA ILE A 95 -19.35 2.96 28.69
C ILE A 95 -18.10 2.19 28.25
N TYR A 96 -17.78 1.10 28.94
CA TYR A 96 -16.71 0.18 28.55
C TYR A 96 -17.26 -0.92 27.65
N PHE A 97 -16.64 -1.08 26.48
CA PHE A 97 -16.79 -2.24 25.60
C PHE A 97 -15.61 -3.17 25.86
N GLU A 98 -15.89 -4.44 26.13
CA GLU A 98 -14.89 -5.48 26.40
C GLU A 98 -15.07 -6.63 25.41
N GLN A 99 -13.97 -7.13 24.86
CA GLN A 99 -13.96 -8.28 23.94
C GLN A 99 -12.63 -9.02 24.04
N GLY A 100 -12.61 -10.26 23.53
CA GLY A 100 -11.34 -10.93 23.21
C GLY A 100 -10.66 -10.23 22.03
N ARG A 101 -9.35 -10.03 22.10
CA ARG A 101 -8.58 -9.43 21.00
C ARG A 101 -8.58 -10.33 19.76
N ASN A 102 -8.33 -9.75 18.60
CA ASN A 102 -8.23 -10.53 17.35
C ASN A 102 -6.89 -11.30 17.28
N ASN A 103 -6.90 -12.55 17.75
CA ASN A 103 -5.76 -13.48 17.73
C ASN A 103 -5.64 -14.33 16.46
N VAL A 104 -6.46 -14.10 15.42
CA VAL A 104 -6.41 -14.93 14.21
C VAL A 104 -5.00 -14.91 13.61
N HIS A 105 -4.38 -16.09 13.51
CA HIS A 105 -3.09 -16.28 12.86
C HIS A 105 -3.32 -16.36 11.35
N ILE A 106 -2.64 -15.51 10.59
CA ILE A 106 -2.78 -15.46 9.12
C ILE A 106 -1.62 -16.24 8.51
N ASP A 107 -1.91 -17.40 7.97
CA ASP A 107 -0.96 -18.26 7.27
C ASP A 107 -1.64 -19.01 6.10
N GLU A 108 -0.86 -19.83 5.39
CA GLU A 108 -1.34 -20.58 4.23
C GLU A 108 -2.48 -21.55 4.54
N THR A 109 -2.70 -21.94 5.80
CA THR A 109 -3.80 -22.84 6.15
C THR A 109 -5.17 -22.21 5.92
N LEU A 110 -5.23 -20.87 5.89
CA LEU A 110 -6.43 -20.10 5.55
C LEU A 110 -6.72 -20.04 4.04
N LEU A 111 -5.78 -20.46 3.19
CA LEU A 111 -5.87 -20.41 1.72
C LEU A 111 -6.17 -21.80 1.12
N THR A 112 -7.06 -22.55 1.76
CA THR A 112 -7.34 -23.96 1.42
C THR A 112 -8.71 -24.20 0.78
N ASN A 113 -9.66 -23.27 0.94
CA ASN A 113 -11.03 -23.41 0.44
C ASN A 113 -11.20 -22.72 -0.92
N PHE A 114 -10.91 -23.44 -2.01
CA PHE A 114 -11.12 -22.96 -3.38
C PHE A 114 -12.56 -23.19 -3.84
N VAL A 115 -13.19 -22.14 -4.37
CA VAL A 115 -14.60 -22.16 -4.80
C VAL A 115 -14.79 -21.94 -6.32
N THR A 116 -13.74 -21.53 -7.02
CA THR A 116 -13.71 -21.30 -8.47
C THR A 116 -13.34 -22.58 -9.23
N LYS A 117 -13.66 -22.62 -10.53
CA LYS A 117 -13.24 -23.72 -11.44
C LYS A 117 -11.73 -23.84 -11.55
N ASN A 118 -11.03 -22.70 -11.60
CA ASN A 118 -9.57 -22.66 -11.54
C ASN A 118 -9.12 -22.56 -10.07
N THR A 119 -8.33 -23.55 -9.64
CA THR A 119 -7.78 -23.63 -8.28
C THR A 119 -6.26 -23.47 -8.25
N GLU A 120 -5.64 -23.06 -9.37
CA GLU A 120 -4.21 -22.81 -9.45
C GLU A 120 -3.83 -21.58 -8.61
N LEU A 121 -2.92 -21.77 -7.66
CA LEU A 121 -2.41 -20.71 -6.82
C LEU A 121 -0.88 -20.79 -6.76
N THR A 122 -0.21 -19.79 -7.34
CA THR A 122 1.26 -19.72 -7.34
C THR A 122 1.79 -19.30 -5.97
N GLU A 123 3.05 -19.62 -5.67
CA GLU A 123 3.69 -19.20 -4.40
C GLU A 123 3.72 -17.68 -4.25
N GLN A 124 3.94 -16.94 -5.35
CA GLN A 124 3.87 -15.48 -5.34
C GLN A 124 2.46 -14.96 -5.02
N ALA A 125 1.43 -15.59 -5.59
CA ALA A 125 0.04 -15.24 -5.30
C ALA A 125 -0.34 -15.53 -3.85
N LYS A 126 0.12 -16.65 -3.28
CA LYS A 126 -0.04 -16.96 -1.85
C LYS A 126 0.56 -15.85 -0.99
N LEU A 127 1.82 -15.49 -1.25
CA LEU A 127 2.51 -14.43 -0.52
C LEU A 127 1.73 -13.10 -0.59
N ASP A 128 1.27 -12.72 -1.77
CA ASP A 128 0.52 -11.48 -1.97
C ASP A 128 -0.85 -11.50 -1.27
N LEU A 129 -1.56 -12.64 -1.25
CA LEU A 129 -2.81 -12.81 -0.51
C LEU A 129 -2.58 -12.74 1.02
N LEU A 130 -1.51 -13.35 1.53
CA LEU A 130 -1.16 -13.27 2.95
C LEU A 130 -0.84 -11.83 3.37
N ILE A 131 -0.09 -11.10 2.55
CA ILE A 131 0.18 -9.68 2.78
C ILE A 131 -1.11 -8.86 2.78
N ALA A 132 -2.03 -9.14 1.85
CA ALA A 132 -3.33 -8.48 1.82
C ALA A 132 -4.13 -8.77 3.10
N MET A 133 -4.21 -10.03 3.54
CA MET A 133 -4.93 -10.44 4.74
C MET A 133 -4.36 -9.84 6.03
N ILE A 134 -3.02 -9.83 6.19
CA ILE A 134 -2.37 -9.19 7.33
C ILE A 134 -2.65 -7.69 7.33
N THR A 135 -2.58 -7.03 6.17
CA THR A 135 -2.88 -5.60 6.04
C THR A 135 -4.33 -5.30 6.42
N LEU A 136 -5.29 -6.10 5.96
CA LEU A 136 -6.72 -5.96 6.28
C LEU A 136 -6.97 -6.08 7.78
N LYS A 137 -6.34 -7.05 8.45
CA LYS A 137 -6.49 -7.28 9.89
C LYS A 137 -6.18 -6.02 10.73
N TYR A 138 -5.27 -5.16 10.27
CA TYR A 138 -4.84 -3.95 10.96
C TYR A 138 -5.32 -2.65 10.28
N THR A 139 -6.19 -2.74 9.26
CA THR A 139 -6.78 -1.58 8.60
C THR A 139 -8.15 -1.27 9.19
N GLN A 140 -8.46 0.02 9.40
CA GLN A 140 -9.79 0.43 9.86
C GLN A 140 -10.87 -0.01 8.86
N SER A 141 -11.87 -0.76 9.34
CA SER A 141 -12.94 -1.29 8.50
C SER A 141 -13.94 -0.21 8.00
N ASN A 142 -14.63 -0.44 6.89
CA ASN A 142 -14.42 -1.57 5.97
C ASN A 142 -13.19 -1.34 5.09
N SER A 143 -12.48 -2.43 4.80
CA SER A 143 -11.19 -2.39 4.09
C SER A 143 -11.06 -3.41 2.96
N VAL A 144 -10.35 -2.99 1.90
CA VAL A 144 -10.01 -3.79 0.72
C VAL A 144 -8.57 -3.50 0.35
N VAL A 145 -7.79 -4.54 0.06
CA VAL A 145 -6.35 -4.45 -0.21
C VAL A 145 -6.01 -5.12 -1.53
N TYR A 146 -5.26 -4.43 -2.37
CA TYR A 146 -4.61 -4.94 -3.57
C TYR A 146 -3.11 -5.10 -3.26
N ALA A 147 -2.58 -6.30 -3.50
CA ALA A 147 -1.19 -6.64 -3.27
C ALA A 147 -0.56 -7.27 -4.52
N LYS A 148 0.74 -7.03 -4.70
CA LYS A 148 1.53 -7.57 -5.80
C LYS A 148 3.01 -7.58 -5.43
N ASN A 149 3.73 -8.65 -5.80
CA ASN A 149 5.19 -8.75 -5.67
C ASN A 149 5.71 -8.49 -4.25
N GLY A 150 5.03 -9.05 -3.25
CA GLY A 150 5.42 -8.95 -1.85
C GLY A 150 5.11 -7.61 -1.20
N GLN A 151 4.16 -6.83 -1.73
CA GLN A 151 3.78 -5.55 -1.14
C GLN A 151 2.32 -5.16 -1.42
N VAL A 152 1.80 -4.24 -0.59
CA VAL A 152 0.57 -3.52 -0.89
C VAL A 152 0.82 -2.54 -2.04
N ILE A 153 -0.12 -2.49 -2.98
CA ILE A 153 -0.14 -1.52 -4.07
C ILE A 153 -1.38 -0.62 -4.04
N GLY A 154 -2.43 -1.02 -3.31
CA GLY A 154 -3.60 -0.19 -3.06
C GLY A 154 -4.36 -0.64 -1.83
N VAL A 155 -4.79 0.30 -0.99
CA VAL A 155 -5.58 0.01 0.22
C VAL A 155 -6.70 1.02 0.38
N GLY A 156 -7.90 0.52 0.66
CA GLY A 156 -9.04 1.29 1.10
C GLY A 156 -9.32 1.04 2.57
N ALA A 157 -9.59 2.10 3.31
CA ALA A 157 -9.80 2.07 4.76
C ALA A 157 -10.98 2.97 5.15
N GLY A 158 -11.69 2.61 6.22
CA GLY A 158 -12.75 3.41 6.82
C GLY A 158 -13.97 3.64 5.92
N GLN A 159 -14.16 2.81 4.89
CA GLN A 159 -15.26 2.98 3.94
C GLN A 159 -16.53 2.30 4.43
N GLN A 160 -17.68 2.78 3.97
CA GLN A 160 -19.00 2.28 4.40
C GLN A 160 -19.63 1.34 3.37
N SER A 161 -19.27 1.49 2.10
CA SER A 161 -19.75 0.65 0.98
C SER A 161 -18.62 -0.22 0.46
N ARG A 162 -18.87 -1.52 0.31
CA ARG A 162 -17.86 -2.49 -0.15
C ARG A 162 -17.33 -2.15 -1.53
N ILE A 163 -18.22 -1.89 -2.50
CA ILE A 163 -17.82 -1.51 -3.86
C ILE A 163 -17.10 -0.15 -3.91
N HIS A 164 -17.45 0.80 -3.04
CA HIS A 164 -16.71 2.06 -2.96
C HIS A 164 -15.29 1.83 -2.43
N CYS A 165 -15.14 0.96 -1.42
CA CYS A 165 -13.83 0.56 -0.92
C CYS A 165 -12.99 -0.13 -2.02
N THR A 166 -13.59 -1.07 -2.75
CA THR A 166 -12.95 -1.76 -3.88
C THR A 166 -12.51 -0.81 -4.99
N ARG A 167 -13.34 0.19 -5.32
CA ARG A 167 -13.01 1.23 -6.31
C ARG A 167 -11.87 2.13 -5.82
N LEU A 168 -11.93 2.59 -4.57
CA LEU A 168 -10.91 3.46 -3.98
C LEU A 168 -9.55 2.76 -3.91
N ALA A 169 -9.52 1.54 -3.35
CA ALA A 169 -8.30 0.75 -3.27
C ALA A 169 -7.75 0.41 -4.67
N GLY A 170 -8.63 0.07 -5.62
CA GLY A 170 -8.27 -0.17 -7.01
C GLY A 170 -7.68 1.06 -7.68
N SER A 171 -8.23 2.26 -7.46
CA SER A 171 -7.68 3.50 -8.03
C SER A 171 -6.29 3.80 -7.47
N LYS A 172 -6.02 3.48 -6.20
CA LYS A 172 -4.67 3.56 -5.64
C LYS A 172 -3.71 2.56 -6.31
N ALA A 173 -4.15 1.32 -6.54
CA ALA A 173 -3.36 0.33 -7.27
C ALA A 173 -3.07 0.75 -8.72
N ASP A 174 -4.04 1.38 -9.39
CA ASP A 174 -3.88 1.92 -10.74
C ASP A 174 -2.87 3.08 -10.75
N ASN A 175 -2.97 4.02 -9.81
CA ASN A 175 -2.00 5.11 -9.65
C ASN A 175 -0.61 4.58 -9.29
N TRP A 176 -0.52 3.57 -8.43
CA TRP A 176 0.74 2.89 -8.15
C TRP A 176 1.35 2.39 -9.45
N TRP A 177 0.58 1.68 -10.30
CA TRP A 177 1.03 1.11 -11.58
C TRP A 177 1.38 2.15 -12.66
N LEU A 178 0.66 3.28 -12.69
CA LEU A 178 0.96 4.37 -13.63
C LEU A 178 2.33 4.99 -13.36
N ARG A 179 2.80 4.98 -12.11
CA ARG A 179 4.09 5.58 -11.74
C ARG A 179 5.31 4.85 -12.31
N GLN A 180 5.14 3.63 -12.82
CA GLN A 180 6.20 2.86 -13.49
C GLN A 180 6.18 3.05 -15.02
N HIS A 181 5.24 3.81 -15.56
CA HIS A 181 5.21 4.12 -16.99
C HIS A 181 6.39 5.02 -17.37
N GLU A 182 6.97 4.81 -18.56
CA GLU A 182 8.15 5.56 -19.03
C GLU A 182 7.94 7.07 -19.03
N LYS A 183 6.75 7.55 -19.44
CA LYS A 183 6.41 8.99 -19.35
C LYS A 183 6.54 9.56 -17.93
N VAL A 184 6.30 8.77 -16.90
CA VAL A 184 6.42 9.20 -15.50
C VAL A 184 7.85 9.07 -15.00
N LEU A 185 8.51 7.95 -15.32
CA LEU A 185 9.89 7.70 -14.94
C LEU A 185 10.87 8.73 -15.56
N ASN A 186 10.57 9.17 -16.79
CA ASN A 186 11.37 10.09 -17.57
C ASN A 186 10.86 11.54 -17.52
N LEU A 187 10.00 11.90 -16.55
CA LEU A 187 9.58 13.29 -16.38
C LEU A 187 10.82 14.21 -16.23
N PRO A 188 10.93 15.28 -17.04
CA PRO A 188 12.12 16.13 -17.13
C PRO A 188 12.19 17.14 -15.96
N PHE A 189 12.28 16.63 -14.74
CA PHE A 189 12.39 17.46 -13.53
C PHE A 189 13.65 18.32 -13.54
N LYS A 190 13.55 19.53 -12.96
CA LYS A 190 14.75 20.33 -12.63
C LYS A 190 15.64 19.61 -11.63
N GLU A 191 16.95 19.84 -11.73
CA GLU A 191 17.95 19.18 -10.87
C GLU A 191 17.79 19.52 -9.37
N ASP A 192 17.29 20.70 -9.05
CA ASP A 192 17.16 21.22 -7.68
C ASP A 192 15.79 20.98 -7.04
N ILE A 193 14.87 20.26 -7.71
CA ILE A 193 13.54 19.98 -7.17
C ILE A 193 13.64 19.16 -5.88
N ARG A 194 12.91 19.58 -4.84
CA ARG A 194 12.86 18.81 -3.59
C ARG A 194 12.05 17.53 -3.82
N ARG A 195 12.39 16.46 -3.09
CA ARG A 195 11.71 15.16 -3.21
C ARG A 195 10.20 15.24 -2.98
N ALA A 196 9.76 15.96 -1.95
CA ALA A 196 8.35 16.13 -1.65
C ALA A 196 7.60 16.84 -2.79
N ASP A 197 8.20 17.89 -3.34
CA ASP A 197 7.63 18.63 -4.47
C ASP A 197 7.56 17.71 -5.70
N ARG A 198 8.62 16.95 -5.99
CA ARG A 198 8.64 15.95 -7.07
C ARG A 198 7.52 14.91 -6.93
N ASP A 199 7.33 14.35 -5.75
CA ASP A 199 6.30 13.34 -5.50
C ASP A 199 4.89 13.91 -5.67
N ASN A 200 4.66 15.14 -5.18
CA ASN A 200 3.39 15.84 -5.35
C ASN A 200 3.13 16.17 -6.83
N THR A 201 4.14 16.64 -7.57
CA THR A 201 4.03 16.90 -9.01
C THR A 201 3.69 15.64 -9.80
N ILE A 202 4.29 14.48 -9.47
CA ILE A 202 3.93 13.19 -10.10
C ILE A 202 2.48 12.83 -9.83
N ASP A 203 2.00 13.01 -8.60
CA ASP A 203 0.62 12.71 -8.22
C ASP A 203 -0.37 13.59 -9.00
N ILE A 204 -0.12 14.90 -9.06
CA ILE A 204 -0.96 15.84 -9.83
C ILE A 204 -0.91 15.52 -11.34
N TYR A 205 0.27 15.24 -11.89
CA TYR A 205 0.43 14.83 -13.30
C TYR A 205 -0.40 13.59 -13.67
N LEU A 206 -0.56 12.67 -12.71
CA LEU A 206 -1.36 11.45 -12.89
C LEU A 206 -2.85 11.65 -12.65
N SER A 207 -3.25 12.72 -11.95
CA SER A 207 -4.63 13.04 -11.64
C SER A 207 -5.41 13.63 -12.84
N GLU A 208 -6.68 14.01 -12.61
CA GLU A 208 -7.47 14.80 -13.56
C GLU A 208 -7.03 16.27 -13.60
N ASP A 209 -6.31 16.74 -12.57
CA ASP A 209 -5.84 18.11 -12.40
C ASP A 209 -4.42 18.30 -12.97
N TYR A 210 -4.02 17.49 -13.96
CA TYR A 210 -2.66 17.54 -14.53
C TYR A 210 -2.29 18.92 -15.11
N GLU A 211 -3.28 19.74 -15.48
CA GLU A 211 -3.08 21.10 -15.97
C GLU A 211 -2.41 22.00 -14.92
N ASP A 212 -2.62 21.74 -13.63
CA ASP A 212 -2.01 22.50 -12.53
C ASP A 212 -0.47 22.46 -12.56
N VAL A 213 0.11 21.41 -13.16
CA VAL A 213 1.56 21.26 -13.31
C VAL A 213 2.04 21.33 -14.76
N LEU A 214 1.13 21.33 -15.74
CA LEU A 214 1.47 21.36 -17.17
C LEU A 214 1.16 22.69 -17.87
N GLN A 215 0.27 23.53 -17.34
CA GLN A 215 -0.08 24.81 -17.98
C GLN A 215 1.09 25.80 -18.04
N ASP A 216 1.03 26.73 -18.99
CA ASP A 216 2.04 27.77 -19.14
C ASP A 216 2.13 28.64 -17.88
N GLY A 217 3.35 28.81 -17.37
CA GLY A 217 3.65 29.50 -16.12
C GLY A 217 3.77 28.55 -14.91
N ALA A 218 3.15 27.37 -14.96
CA ALA A 218 3.24 26.36 -13.91
C ALA A 218 4.34 25.34 -14.18
N TRP A 219 4.39 24.76 -15.38
CA TRP A 219 5.35 23.68 -15.68
C TRP A 219 6.81 24.12 -15.53
N GLN A 220 7.10 25.39 -15.83
CA GLN A 220 8.42 26.00 -15.71
C GLN A 220 8.93 26.04 -14.26
N GLN A 221 8.08 25.81 -13.27
CA GLN A 221 8.48 25.72 -11.87
C GLN A 221 9.13 24.36 -11.57
N PHE A 222 8.65 23.29 -12.21
CA PHE A 222 8.98 21.89 -11.87
C PHE A 222 9.89 21.21 -12.90
N PHE A 223 9.76 21.56 -14.17
CA PHE A 223 10.38 20.84 -15.29
C PHE A 223 11.35 21.71 -16.11
N THR A 224 12.29 21.07 -16.81
CA THR A 224 13.21 21.71 -17.76
C THR A 224 12.58 21.95 -19.13
N GLU A 225 11.62 21.11 -19.52
CA GLU A 225 10.77 21.24 -20.70
C GLU A 225 9.34 20.78 -20.36
N GLN A 226 8.33 21.26 -21.10
CA GLN A 226 6.93 20.92 -20.84
C GLN A 226 6.68 19.43 -21.15
N PRO A 227 6.31 18.60 -20.16
CA PRO A 227 6.01 17.20 -20.41
C PRO A 227 4.75 17.03 -21.27
N SER A 228 4.73 15.99 -22.11
CA SER A 228 3.50 15.60 -22.82
C SER A 228 2.43 15.14 -21.81
N VAL A 229 1.16 15.43 -22.10
CA VAL A 229 0.03 14.92 -21.32
C VAL A 229 0.03 13.38 -21.36
N PHE A 230 -0.18 12.75 -20.21
CA PHE A 230 -0.47 11.32 -20.11
C PHE A 230 -1.98 11.14 -20.26
N THR A 231 -2.44 10.86 -21.48
CA THR A 231 -3.87 10.90 -21.80
C THR A 231 -4.64 9.79 -21.11
N ARG A 232 -5.96 9.94 -21.00
CA ARG A 232 -6.82 8.92 -20.40
C ARG A 232 -6.73 7.58 -21.14
N GLU A 233 -6.59 7.63 -22.46
CA GLU A 233 -6.46 6.46 -23.34
C GLU A 233 -5.14 5.73 -23.09
N GLU A 234 -4.03 6.47 -22.99
CA GLU A 234 -2.72 5.91 -22.67
C GLU A 234 -2.69 5.31 -21.26
N LYS A 235 -3.23 6.03 -20.26
CA LYS A 235 -3.36 5.54 -18.88
C LYS A 235 -4.14 4.22 -18.84
N LYS A 236 -5.28 4.14 -19.52
CA LYS A 236 -6.08 2.91 -19.63
C LYS A 236 -5.33 1.78 -20.33
N ALA A 237 -4.60 2.07 -21.41
CA ALA A 237 -3.82 1.09 -22.14
C ALA A 237 -2.69 0.50 -21.27
N TRP A 238 -2.04 1.33 -20.46
CA TRP A 238 -1.02 0.89 -19.51
C TRP A 238 -1.59 0.05 -18.36
N ILE A 239 -2.69 0.50 -17.74
CA ILE A 239 -3.36 -0.25 -16.67
C ILE A 239 -3.80 -1.64 -17.14
N LYS A 240 -4.25 -1.78 -18.39
CA LYS A 240 -4.63 -3.07 -18.97
C LYS A 240 -3.46 -4.09 -19.05
N GLN A 241 -2.22 -3.63 -18.98
CA GLN A 241 -1.04 -4.50 -18.94
C GLN A 241 -0.76 -5.06 -17.53
N GLN A 242 -1.41 -4.53 -16.50
CA GLN A 242 -1.27 -5.07 -15.16
C GLN A 242 -1.95 -6.44 -15.05
N HIS A 243 -1.24 -7.42 -14.48
CA HIS A 243 -1.71 -8.78 -14.26
C HIS A 243 -1.17 -9.34 -12.94
N ASP A 244 -1.64 -10.53 -12.53
CA ASP A 244 -1.21 -11.24 -11.31
C ASP A 244 -1.29 -10.40 -10.03
N VAL A 245 -2.33 -9.59 -9.89
CA VAL A 245 -2.61 -8.86 -8.63
C VAL A 245 -3.48 -9.75 -7.72
N ALA A 246 -3.16 -9.74 -6.44
CA ALA A 246 -3.97 -10.34 -5.38
C ALA A 246 -4.91 -9.30 -4.75
N LEU A 247 -6.15 -9.69 -4.47
CA LEU A 247 -7.15 -8.87 -3.80
C LEU A 247 -7.59 -9.55 -2.50
N GLY A 248 -7.62 -8.79 -1.41
CA GLY A 248 -8.24 -9.20 -0.16
C GLY A 248 -9.38 -8.27 0.25
N SER A 249 -10.40 -8.80 0.91
CA SER A 249 -11.47 -8.02 1.56
C SER A 249 -11.71 -8.51 2.99
N ASP A 250 -11.89 -7.57 3.93
CA ASP A 250 -12.13 -7.89 5.36
C ASP A 250 -13.54 -8.45 5.63
N ALA A 251 -14.46 -8.34 4.67
CA ALA A 251 -15.77 -8.99 4.68
C ALA A 251 -16.16 -9.49 3.30
N PHE A 252 -17.25 -10.25 3.21
CA PHE A 252 -17.75 -10.77 1.94
C PHE A 252 -18.08 -9.66 0.93
N PHE A 253 -18.00 -10.00 -0.36
CA PHE A 253 -18.47 -9.21 -1.48
C PHE A 253 -19.97 -9.44 -1.70
N PRO A 254 -20.80 -8.40 -1.63
CA PRO A 254 -22.24 -8.57 -1.83
C PRO A 254 -22.63 -8.93 -3.27
N PHE A 255 -21.86 -8.46 -4.26
CA PHE A 255 -22.14 -8.60 -5.69
C PHE A 255 -20.84 -8.72 -6.52
N GLY A 256 -20.98 -9.24 -7.75
CA GLY A 256 -19.87 -9.45 -8.70
C GLY A 256 -19.23 -8.16 -9.24
N ASP A 257 -19.84 -6.99 -9.02
CA ASP A 257 -19.28 -5.69 -9.41
C ASP A 257 -17.92 -5.38 -8.77
N ASN A 258 -17.66 -5.95 -7.59
CA ASN A 258 -16.36 -5.90 -6.92
C ASN A 258 -15.29 -6.65 -7.73
N ILE A 259 -15.62 -7.84 -8.22
CA ILE A 259 -14.75 -8.66 -9.06
C ILE A 259 -14.50 -7.97 -10.40
N GLU A 260 -15.54 -7.46 -11.04
CA GLU A 260 -15.39 -6.73 -12.31
C GLU A 260 -14.53 -5.45 -12.16
N ARG A 261 -14.63 -4.75 -11.04
CA ARG A 261 -13.75 -3.60 -10.76
C ARG A 261 -12.31 -4.06 -10.51
N ALA A 262 -12.12 -5.12 -9.75
CA ALA A 262 -10.81 -5.64 -9.40
C ALA A 262 -10.05 -6.16 -10.64
N TYR A 263 -10.75 -6.89 -11.52
CA TYR A 263 -10.19 -7.40 -12.77
C TYR A 263 -9.60 -6.29 -13.66
N LYS A 264 -10.22 -5.10 -13.66
CA LYS A 264 -9.71 -3.93 -14.41
C LYS A 264 -8.36 -3.42 -13.92
N SER A 265 -7.93 -3.79 -12.71
CA SER A 265 -6.62 -3.48 -12.14
C SER A 265 -5.67 -4.68 -12.15
N GLY A 266 -5.97 -5.72 -12.94
CA GLY A 266 -5.10 -6.89 -13.11
C GLY A 266 -5.25 -7.97 -12.04
N VAL A 267 -6.33 -7.94 -11.26
CA VAL A 267 -6.59 -8.95 -10.23
C VAL A 267 -6.86 -10.31 -10.87
N LYS A 268 -6.16 -11.32 -10.36
CA LYS A 268 -6.30 -12.72 -10.74
C LYS A 268 -6.57 -13.63 -9.54
N TYR A 269 -6.18 -13.21 -8.34
CA TYR A 269 -6.33 -13.98 -7.11
C TYR A 269 -7.15 -13.18 -6.11
N VAL A 270 -8.16 -13.78 -5.48
CA VAL A 270 -9.07 -13.09 -4.56
C VAL A 270 -9.23 -13.91 -3.28
N VAL A 271 -9.13 -13.27 -2.12
CA VAL A 271 -9.47 -13.85 -0.82
C VAL A 271 -10.53 -13.00 -0.11
N GLN A 272 -11.57 -13.67 0.38
CA GLN A 272 -12.62 -13.07 1.19
C GLN A 272 -13.25 -14.12 2.13
N PRO A 273 -13.95 -13.72 3.20
CA PRO A 273 -14.58 -14.66 4.14
C PRO A 273 -15.72 -15.51 3.54
N GLY A 274 -16.39 -15.04 2.49
CA GLY A 274 -17.64 -15.62 2.00
C GLY A 274 -18.83 -15.35 2.95
N GLY A 275 -20.00 -15.89 2.62
CA GLY A 275 -21.24 -15.74 3.39
C GLY A 275 -22.23 -14.73 2.80
N SER A 276 -22.06 -14.28 1.56
CA SER A 276 -23.11 -13.53 0.86
C SER A 276 -24.24 -14.46 0.44
N ILE A 277 -25.48 -13.96 0.47
CA ILE A 277 -26.63 -14.67 -0.15
C ILE A 277 -26.40 -14.87 -1.65
N ARG A 278 -25.53 -14.06 -2.27
CA ARG A 278 -25.16 -14.10 -3.69
C ARG A 278 -23.71 -14.52 -3.93
N ASP A 279 -23.17 -15.40 -3.08
CA ASP A 279 -21.82 -15.94 -3.29
C ASP A 279 -21.72 -16.67 -4.63
N ASP A 280 -22.78 -17.36 -5.07
CA ASP A 280 -22.90 -17.97 -6.40
C ASP A 280 -22.58 -16.98 -7.52
N HIS A 281 -23.21 -15.80 -7.50
CA HIS A 281 -22.98 -14.76 -8.49
C HIS A 281 -21.55 -14.21 -8.44
N VAL A 282 -20.95 -14.11 -7.25
CA VAL A 282 -19.55 -13.65 -7.10
C VAL A 282 -18.59 -14.70 -7.68
N ILE A 283 -18.80 -15.97 -7.37
CA ILE A 283 -18.01 -17.09 -7.88
C ILE A 283 -18.12 -17.20 -9.41
N ASP A 284 -19.34 -17.12 -9.95
CA ASP A 284 -19.58 -17.12 -11.41
C ASP A 284 -18.89 -15.94 -12.10
N THR A 285 -18.79 -14.79 -11.42
CA THR A 285 -18.07 -13.63 -11.95
C THR A 285 -16.54 -13.84 -11.94
N CYS A 286 -16.00 -14.57 -10.96
CA CYS A 286 -14.59 -14.95 -10.94
C CYS A 286 -14.24 -15.99 -12.01
N ASP A 287 -15.15 -16.92 -12.30
CA ASP A 287 -14.97 -17.97 -13.31
C ASP A 287 -15.05 -17.47 -14.77
N LYS A 288 -15.71 -16.32 -14.99
CA LYS A 288 -15.91 -15.67 -16.29
C LYS A 288 -14.67 -14.93 -16.76
#